data_AF-A0A6M2CTP1-F1
#
_entry.id   AF-A0A6M2CTP1-F1
#
_cell.length_a   1.000
_cell.length_b   1.000
_cell.length_c   1.000
_cell.angle_alpha   90.00
_cell.angle_beta   90.00
_cell.angle_gamma   90.00
#
_symmetry.space_group_name_H-M   'P 1'
#
loop_
_entity.id
_entity.type
_entity.pdbx_description
1 polymer ?
#
loop_
_entity_poly.entity_id
_entity_poly.type
_entity_poly.pdbx_seq_one_letter_code
_entity_poly.pdbx_strand_id
1 'polypeptide(L)'
;MWRIGMIKKSALEIYRTFKQEIAKERIYDSTRGSSLLFESSTGVLRTKTYRAKYTVCSACGEEEETAEHLIMFCKGLHPIVQDDGAEFFNALGLRDWEGKIDLFL
;
A
#
# COMPACT_ATOMS: atom_id res chain seq x y z
N MET A 1 25.94 14.59 -9.90
CA MET A 1 25.23 15.26 -8.78
C MET A 1 23.73 15.30 -9.11
N TRP A 2 22.92 14.38 -8.57
CA TRP A 2 21.52 14.16 -9.00
C TRP A 2 20.58 15.34 -8.71
N ARG A 3 20.79 16.07 -7.60
CA ARG A 3 20.00 17.27 -7.25
C ARG A 3 20.04 18.36 -8.33
N ILE A 4 21.20 18.59 -8.95
CA ILE A 4 21.35 19.61 -10.01
C ILE A 4 20.48 19.28 -11.23
N GLY A 5 20.39 18.00 -11.60
CA GLY A 5 19.55 17.55 -12.72
C GLY A 5 18.05 17.73 -12.44
N MET A 6 17.64 17.62 -11.17
CA MET A 6 16.24 17.81 -10.78
C MET A 6 15.79 19.27 -10.74
N ILE A 7 16.67 20.21 -10.38
CA ILE A 7 16.31 21.64 -10.27
C ILE A 7 15.70 22.16 -11.57
N LYS A 8 16.15 21.64 -12.71
CA LYS A 8 15.66 22.01 -14.06
C LYS A 8 14.30 21.41 -14.43
N LYS A 9 13.73 20.52 -13.63
CA LYS A 9 12.48 19.80 -13.93
C LYS A 9 11.39 20.21 -12.94
N SER A 10 10.42 21.02 -13.41
CA SER A 10 9.28 21.47 -12.61
C SER A 10 8.43 20.31 -12.10
N ALA A 11 8.25 19.27 -12.91
CA ALA A 11 7.52 18.06 -12.53
C ALA A 11 8.11 17.31 -11.32
N LEU A 12 9.35 17.61 -10.92
CA LEU A 12 10.02 16.98 -9.78
C LEU A 12 10.03 17.87 -8.53
N GLU A 13 9.20 18.91 -8.47
CA GLU A 13 9.17 19.84 -7.35
C GLU A 13 8.87 19.16 -6.00
N ILE A 14 7.82 18.35 -5.93
CA ILE A 14 7.49 17.61 -4.71
C ILE A 14 8.66 16.70 -4.33
N TYR A 15 9.17 15.94 -5.29
CA TYR A 15 10.26 15.01 -5.06
C TYR A 15 11.52 15.71 -4.53
N ARG A 16 11.96 16.84 -5.10
CA ARG A 16 13.15 17.58 -4.61
C ARG A 16 12.93 18.24 -3.24
N THR A 17 11.70 18.58 -2.90
CA THR A 17 11.35 19.21 -1.62
C THR A 17 11.44 18.19 -0.48
N PHE A 18 10.95 16.97 -0.70
CA PHE A 18 10.84 15.96 0.36
C PHE A 18 11.95 14.90 0.34
N LYS A 19 12.58 14.62 -0.81
CA LYS A 19 13.64 13.60 -0.91
C LYS A 19 14.98 14.12 -0.36
N GLN A 20 15.32 13.70 0.85
CA GLN A 20 16.57 14.10 1.51
C GLN A 20 17.81 13.39 0.94
N GLU A 21 17.73 12.09 0.70
CA GLU A 21 18.82 11.26 0.19
C GLU A 21 18.35 10.26 -0.87
N ILE A 22 19.23 9.89 -1.81
CA ILE A 22 18.99 8.72 -2.67
C ILE A 22 19.53 7.50 -1.93
N ALA A 23 18.62 6.84 -1.22
CA ALA A 23 18.88 5.58 -0.54
C ALA A 23 17.82 4.54 -0.94
N LYS A 24 18.14 3.27 -0.70
CA LYS A 24 17.18 2.17 -0.83
C LYS A 24 16.12 2.34 0.26
N GLU A 25 14.89 2.61 -0.14
CA GLU A 25 13.76 2.64 0.78
C GLU A 25 13.37 1.20 1.17
N ARG A 26 13.01 1.01 2.45
CA ARG A 26 12.61 -0.29 3.01
C ARG A 26 11.09 -0.48 3.02
N ILE A 27 10.39 0.16 2.08
CA ILE A 27 8.93 0.03 1.93
C ILE A 27 8.56 -1.38 1.49
N TYR A 28 9.42 -2.00 0.67
CA TYR A 28 9.31 -3.39 0.27
C TYR A 28 10.45 -4.20 0.87
N ASP A 29 10.09 -5.29 1.54
CA ASP A 29 10.97 -6.38 1.98
C ASP A 29 10.62 -7.68 1.23
N SER A 30 11.28 -8.79 1.58
CA SER A 30 11.00 -10.11 0.99
C SER A 30 9.87 -10.85 1.71
N THR A 31 9.02 -10.16 2.47
CA THR A 31 7.89 -10.78 3.13
C THR A 31 6.70 -10.88 2.19
N ARG A 32 5.75 -11.73 2.59
CA ARG A 32 4.45 -11.84 1.93
C ARG A 32 3.69 -10.50 1.93
N GLY A 33 3.81 -9.70 2.99
CA GLY A 33 3.18 -8.38 3.09
C GLY A 33 3.63 -7.43 1.99
N SER A 34 4.94 -7.35 1.73
CA SER A 34 5.49 -6.51 0.67
C SER A 34 5.10 -6.94 -0.74
N SER A 35 4.97 -8.26 -0.96
CA SER A 35 4.45 -8.77 -2.23
C SER A 35 3.00 -8.35 -2.44
N LEU A 36 2.17 -8.45 -1.40
CA LEU A 36 0.76 -8.05 -1.46
C LEU A 36 0.59 -6.53 -1.63
N LEU A 37 1.39 -5.72 -0.93
CA LEU A 37 1.38 -4.26 -1.07
C LEU A 37 1.75 -3.84 -2.50
N PHE A 38 2.77 -4.48 -3.09
CA PHE A 38 3.15 -4.20 -4.46
C PHE A 38 2.02 -4.55 -5.43
N GLU A 39 1.42 -5.73 -5.27
CA GLU A 39 0.33 -6.16 -6.14
C GLU A 39 -0.92 -5.26 -5.98
N SER A 40 -1.26 -4.83 -4.76
CA SER A 40 -2.38 -3.92 -4.51
C SER A 40 -2.14 -2.54 -5.12
N SER A 41 -0.96 -1.94 -4.92
CA SER A 41 -0.61 -0.61 -5.45
C SER A 41 -0.50 -0.57 -6.97
N THR A 42 -0.29 -1.72 -7.62
CA THR A 42 -0.21 -1.82 -9.09
C THR A 42 -1.49 -2.36 -9.72
N GLY A 43 -2.54 -2.63 -8.93
CA GLY A 43 -3.82 -3.15 -9.42
C GLY A 43 -3.76 -4.58 -9.95
N VAL A 44 -2.72 -5.35 -9.60
CA VAL A 44 -2.51 -6.74 -10.03
C VAL A 44 -2.72 -7.75 -8.90
N LEU A 45 -3.35 -7.32 -7.79
CA LEU A 45 -3.63 -8.16 -6.63
C LEU A 45 -4.38 -9.44 -7.03
N ARG A 46 -3.69 -10.56 -6.88
CA ARG A 46 -4.23 -11.86 -7.28
C ARG A 46 -5.11 -12.41 -6.17
N THR A 47 -6.40 -12.12 -6.26
CA THR A 47 -7.39 -12.74 -5.36
C THR A 47 -7.90 -14.06 -5.94
N LYS A 48 -8.32 -14.99 -5.08
CA LYS A 48 -9.01 -16.20 -5.56
C LYS A 48 -10.38 -15.90 -6.17
N THR A 49 -11.04 -14.81 -5.75
CA THR A 49 -12.25 -14.31 -6.43
C THR A 49 -11.94 -13.90 -7.88
N TYR A 50 -10.79 -13.27 -8.17
CA TYR A 50 -10.34 -13.00 -9.55
C TYR A 50 -10.19 -14.28 -10.38
N ARG A 51 -9.88 -15.42 -9.75
CA ARG A 51 -9.79 -16.73 -10.42
C ARG A 51 -11.13 -17.48 -10.49
N ALA A 52 -12.25 -16.83 -10.18
CA ALA A 52 -13.59 -17.42 -10.07
C ALA A 52 -13.66 -18.65 -9.14
N LYS A 53 -12.74 -18.73 -8.17
CA LYS A 53 -12.73 -19.75 -7.12
C LYS A 53 -13.17 -19.07 -5.83
N TYR A 54 -14.46 -19.10 -5.53
CA TYR A 54 -14.99 -18.68 -4.23
C TYR A 54 -14.40 -19.58 -3.16
N THR A 55 -13.34 -19.10 -2.53
CA THR A 55 -12.53 -19.89 -1.62
C THR A 55 -12.06 -19.01 -0.49
N VAL A 56 -11.96 -19.64 0.67
CA VAL A 56 -11.55 -19.00 1.91
C VAL A 56 -10.17 -18.34 1.74
N CYS A 57 -10.00 -17.19 2.37
CA CYS A 57 -8.80 -16.38 2.40
C CYS A 57 -7.58 -17.19 2.81
N SER A 58 -6.53 -17.16 1.98
CA SER A 58 -5.27 -17.88 2.23
C SER A 58 -4.44 -17.29 3.37
N ALA A 59 -4.81 -16.12 3.88
CA ALA A 59 -4.10 -15.46 4.95
C ALA A 59 -4.76 -15.71 6.31
N CYS A 60 -6.06 -15.43 6.45
CA CYS A 60 -6.77 -15.65 7.71
C CYS A 60 -7.48 -17.00 7.82
N GLY A 61 -7.88 -17.62 6.71
CA GLY A 61 -8.65 -18.86 6.74
C GLY A 61 -10.09 -18.73 7.26
N GLU A 62 -10.60 -17.51 7.47
CA GLU A 62 -11.90 -17.27 8.11
C GLU A 62 -12.97 -16.75 7.13
N GLU A 63 -12.61 -15.84 6.22
CA GLU A 63 -13.57 -15.18 5.32
C GLU A 63 -13.27 -15.44 3.83
N GLU A 64 -14.16 -15.02 2.95
CA GLU A 64 -13.94 -15.07 1.50
C GLU A 64 -12.74 -14.20 1.09
N GLU A 65 -11.92 -14.71 0.17
CA GLU A 65 -10.75 -13.99 -0.33
C GLU A 65 -11.09 -12.90 -1.36
N THR A 66 -11.65 -11.77 -0.91
CA THR A 66 -11.85 -10.58 -1.75
C THR A 66 -10.68 -9.60 -1.64
N ALA A 67 -10.58 -8.66 -2.59
CA ALA A 67 -9.56 -7.60 -2.54
C ALA A 67 -9.77 -6.70 -1.31
N GLU A 68 -11.03 -6.35 -1.05
CA GLU A 68 -11.44 -5.60 0.14
C GLU A 68 -11.03 -6.32 1.43
N HIS A 69 -11.32 -7.62 1.56
CA HIS A 69 -10.90 -8.40 2.71
C HIS A 69 -9.37 -8.39 2.87
N LEU A 70 -8.60 -8.68 1.81
CA LEU A 70 -7.13 -8.74 1.88
C LEU A 70 -6.49 -7.40 2.26
N ILE A 71 -7.03 -6.28 1.75
CA ILE A 71 -6.46 -4.94 1.95
C ILE A 71 -6.88 -4.35 3.30
N MET A 72 -8.14 -4.52 3.69
CA MET A 72 -8.75 -3.74 4.77
C MET A 72 -9.01 -4.53 6.05
N PHE A 73 -9.34 -5.82 5.93
CA PHE A 73 -9.96 -6.56 7.05
C PHE A 73 -9.21 -7.85 7.42
N CYS A 74 -8.23 -8.27 6.62
CA CYS A 74 -7.59 -9.55 6.80
C CYS A 74 -6.69 -9.55 8.05
N LYS A 75 -7.19 -10.18 9.12
CA LYS A 75 -6.45 -10.37 10.38
C LYS A 75 -5.12 -11.11 10.20
N GLY A 76 -5.03 -11.98 9.18
CA GLY A 76 -3.80 -12.72 8.86
C GLY A 76 -2.73 -11.89 8.13
N LEU A 77 -3.10 -10.70 7.64
CA LEU A 77 -2.21 -9.74 6.99
C LEU A 77 -2.04 -8.46 7.79
N HIS A 78 -2.69 -8.36 8.95
CA HIS A 78 -2.64 -7.17 9.77
C HIS A 78 -1.17 -6.86 10.07
N PRO A 79 -0.64 -5.72 9.62
CA PRO A 79 0.65 -5.28 10.08
C PRO A 79 0.57 -5.22 11.60
N ILE A 80 1.62 -5.63 12.29
CA ILE A 80 1.81 -5.23 13.68
C ILE A 80 2.05 -3.72 13.61
N VAL A 81 0.96 -2.95 13.58
CA VAL A 81 1.01 -1.49 13.65
C VAL A 81 1.59 -1.20 15.03
N GLN A 82 2.74 -0.54 15.06
CA GLN A 82 3.29 -0.04 16.31
C GLN A 82 2.41 1.16 16.75
N ASP A 83 1.28 0.85 17.38
CA ASP A 83 0.45 1.68 18.25
C ASP A 83 -0.20 2.99 17.71
N ASP A 84 -0.23 3.24 16.40
CA ASP A 84 -0.92 4.41 15.84
C ASP A 84 -1.74 4.08 14.59
N GLY A 85 -2.92 3.49 14.79
CA GLY A 85 -3.91 3.23 13.73
C GLY A 85 -4.31 4.46 12.88
N ALA A 86 -3.91 5.66 13.28
CA ALA A 86 -4.02 6.89 12.49
C ALA A 86 -3.04 6.95 11.28
N GLU A 87 -1.94 6.20 11.29
CA GLU A 87 -0.92 6.24 10.23
C GLU A 87 -1.19 5.26 9.08
N PHE A 88 -1.92 4.15 9.29
CA PHE A 88 -2.10 3.15 8.23
C PHE A 88 -2.87 3.67 7.01
N PHE A 89 -4.04 4.26 7.21
CA PHE A 89 -4.84 4.84 6.11
C PHE A 89 -4.20 6.07 5.49
N ASN A 90 -3.43 6.82 6.28
CA ASN A 90 -2.66 7.97 5.80
C ASN A 90 -1.49 7.51 4.91
N ALA A 91 -0.75 6.49 5.34
CA ALA A 91 0.33 5.88 4.58
C ALA A 91 -0.15 5.24 3.26
N LEU A 92 -1.36 4.68 3.25
CA LEU A 92 -1.99 4.16 2.04
C LEU A 92 -2.55 5.25 1.11
N GLY A 93 -2.58 6.52 1.53
CA GLY A 93 -3.13 7.61 0.75
C GLY A 93 -4.64 7.52 0.54
N LEU A 94 -5.35 6.79 1.41
CA LEU A 94 -6.80 6.57 1.33
C LEU A 94 -7.59 7.70 2.02
N ARG A 95 -6.98 8.86 2.27
CA ARG A 95 -7.70 10.02 2.82
C ARG A 95 -7.99 11.04 1.73
N ASP A 96 -9.22 11.55 1.72
CA ASP A 96 -9.58 12.71 0.94
C ASP A 96 -8.95 13.99 1.51
N TRP A 97 -9.13 15.12 0.81
CA TRP A 97 -8.61 16.42 1.24
C TRP A 97 -9.24 16.95 2.54
N GLU A 98 -10.35 16.36 2.99
CA GLU A 98 -11.00 16.64 4.27
C GLU A 98 -10.52 15.70 5.40
N GLY A 99 -9.66 14.73 5.08
CA GLY A 99 -9.12 13.74 6.01
C GLY A 99 -10.07 12.57 6.31
N LYS A 100 -11.17 12.38 5.57
CA LYS A 100 -12.02 11.19 5.66
C LYS A 100 -11.41 10.05 4.85
N ILE A 101 -11.65 8.82 5.29
CA ILE A 101 -11.23 7.63 4.54
C ILE A 101 -12.12 7.52 3.31
N ASP A 102 -11.52 7.65 2.12
CA ASP A 102 -12.19 7.43 0.86
C ASP A 102 -12.03 5.96 0.47
N LEU A 103 -13.11 5.20 0.62
CA LEU A 103 -13.19 3.78 0.31
C LEU A 103 -13.70 3.52 -1.12
N PHE A 104 -14.03 4.57 -1.87
CA PHE A 104 -14.66 4.50 -3.18
C PHE A 104 -13.83 5.28 -4.22
N LEU A 105 -12.62 4.77 -4.53
CA LEU A 105 -12.05 5.01 -5.85
C LEU A 105 -12.91 4.34 -6.93
#